data_AF-A0A7K2MLQ1-F1
#
_entry.id   AF-A0A7K2MLQ1-F1
#
_cell.length_a   1.000
_cell.length_b   1.000
_cell.length_c   1.000
_cell.angle_alpha   90.00
_cell.angle_beta   90.00
_cell.angle_gamma   90.00
#
_symmetry.space_group_name_H-M   'P 1'
#
loop_
_entity.id
_entity.type
_entity.pdbx_description
1 polymer ?
#
loop_
_entity_poly.entity_id
_entity_poly.type
_entity_poly.pdbx_seq_one_letter_code
_entity_poly.pdbx_strand_id
1 'polypeptide(L)' 'MSEELPDELRVLNPATEEVVATVPAATAADVDAAVTRAARAQTAWAALAPGDRA' A
#
# COMPACT_ATOMS: atom_id res chain seq x y z
N MET A 1 10.85 20.44 11.90
CA MET A 1 10.13 20.83 10.69
C MET A 1 9.23 19.67 10.33
N SER A 2 7.93 19.83 10.50
CA SER A 2 6.98 18.81 10.03
C SER A 2 6.76 19.07 8.55
N GLU A 3 7.18 18.14 7.70
CA GLU A 3 6.84 18.15 6.28
C GLU A 3 5.33 17.86 6.18
N GLU A 4 4.58 18.78 5.60
CA GLU A 4 3.18 18.56 5.24
C GLU A 4 3.20 17.68 3.99
N LEU A 5 2.94 16.39 4.17
CA LEU A 5 2.85 15.44 3.07
C LEU A 5 1.53 15.70 2.31
N PRO A 6 1.55 15.65 0.98
CA PRO A 6 0.33 15.84 0.19
C PRO A 6 -0.66 14.70 0.46
N ASP A 7 -1.95 15.00 0.49
CA ASP A 7 -3.03 13.98 0.63
C ASP A 7 -3.05 12.97 -0.54
N GLU A 8 -2.42 13.34 -1.66
CA GLU A 8 -2.43 12.59 -2.91
C GLU A 8 -1.05 12.58 -3.59
N LEU A 9 -0.73 11.47 -4.28
CA LEU A 9 0.49 11.25 -5.05
C LEU A 9 0.14 11.14 -6.54
N ARG A 10 0.89 11.87 -7.38
CA ARG A 10 0.77 11.82 -8.84
C ARG A 10 1.66 10.72 -9.40
N VAL A 11 1.06 9.78 -10.12
CA VAL A 11 1.78 8.76 -10.89
C VAL A 11 2.09 9.34 -12.26
N LEU A 12 3.37 9.36 -12.63
CA LEU A 12 3.85 9.94 -13.89
C LEU A 12 4.23 8.85 -14.90
N ASN A 13 4.00 9.14 -16.19
CA ASN A 13 4.55 8.37 -17.28
C ASN A 13 6.07 8.64 -17.38
N PRO A 14 6.95 7.63 -17.26
CA PRO A 14 8.39 7.86 -17.30
C PRO A 14 8.91 8.34 -18.67
N ALA A 15 8.14 8.19 -19.76
CA ALA A 15 8.55 8.61 -21.09
C ALA A 15 8.13 10.06 -21.43
N THR A 16 7.08 10.59 -20.78
CA THR A 16 6.48 11.90 -21.14
C THR A 16 6.28 12.85 -19.96
N GLU A 17 6.50 12.38 -18.72
CA GLU A 17 6.21 13.10 -17.47
C GLU A 17 4.74 13.50 -17.25
N GLU A 18 3.85 13.05 -18.14
CA GLU A 18 2.42 13.28 -18.00
C GLU A 18 1.82 12.45 -16.85
N VAL A 19 0.76 12.96 -16.21
CA VAL A 19 0.06 12.26 -15.13
C VAL A 19 -0.80 11.13 -15.70
N VAL A 20 -0.57 9.90 -15.24
CA VAL A 20 -1.38 8.73 -15.62
C VAL A 20 -2.48 8.43 -14.61
N ALA A 21 -2.24 8.76 -13.33
CA ALA A 21 -3.19 8.59 -12.24
C ALA A 21 -2.82 9.45 -11.04
N THR A 22 -3.79 9.64 -10.14
CA THR A 22 -3.57 10.16 -8.79
C THR A 22 -4.03 9.11 -7.79
N VAL A 23 -3.23 8.89 -6.74
CA VAL A 23 -3.53 7.93 -5.67
C VAL A 23 -3.44 8.61 -4.30
N PRO A 24 -4.19 8.20 -3.28
CA PRO A 24 -4.04 8.75 -1.94
C PRO A 24 -2.64 8.51 -1.37
N ALA A 25 -2.11 9.47 -0.62
CA ALA A 25 -0.91 9.26 0.19
C ALA A 25 -1.29 8.54 1.50
N ALA A 26 -0.87 7.28 1.65
CA ALA A 26 -1.13 6.53 2.87
C ALA A 26 -0.40 7.17 4.06
N THR A 27 -1.10 7.29 5.18
CA THR A 27 -0.55 7.80 6.43
C THR A 27 0.15 6.71 7.24
N ALA A 28 0.89 7.10 8.27
CA ALA A 28 1.46 6.14 9.22
C ALA A 28 0.37 5.28 9.89
N ALA A 29 -0.79 5.87 10.22
CA ALA A 29 -1.91 5.14 10.81
C ALA A 29 -2.50 4.09 9.85
N ASP A 30 -2.53 4.38 8.55
CA ASP A 30 -2.96 3.42 7.53
C ASP A 30 -2.01 2.21 7.47
N VAL A 31 -0.71 2.46 7.57
CA VAL A 31 0.32 1.41 7.64
C VAL A 31 0.13 0.55 8.88
N ASP A 32 -0.04 1.16 10.05
CA ASP A 32 -0.25 0.43 11.30
C ASP A 32 -1.51 -0.45 11.25
N ALA A 33 -2.59 0.08 10.69
CA ALA A 33 -3.83 -0.65 10.49
C ALA A 33 -3.67 -1.81 9.48
N ALA A 34 -2.92 -1.59 8.40
CA ALA A 34 -2.62 -2.63 7.41
C ALA A 34 -1.77 -3.75 8.01
N VAL A 35 -0.70 -3.42 8.74
CA VAL A 35 0.19 -4.39 9.40
C VAL A 35 -0.59 -5.20 10.44
N THR A 36 -1.43 -4.55 11.25
CA THR A 36 -2.27 -5.25 12.24
C THR A 36 -3.20 -6.27 11.59
N ARG A 37 -3.84 -5.92 10.47
CA ARG A 37 -4.70 -6.86 9.72
C ARG A 37 -3.89 -7.98 9.08
N ALA A 38 -2.75 -7.66 8.47
CA ALA A 38 -1.87 -8.64 7.85
C ALA A 38 -1.36 -9.67 8.87
N ALA A 39 -0.92 -9.22 10.05
CA ALA A 39 -0.46 -10.11 11.12
C ALA A 39 -1.54 -11.10 11.56
N ARG A 40 -2.81 -10.66 11.65
CA ARG A 40 -3.94 -11.55 11.98
C ARG A 40 -4.23 -12.56 10.87
N ALA A 41 -4.16 -12.13 9.61
CA ALA A 41 -4.43 -12.99 8.46
C ALA A 41 -3.30 -14.00 8.18
N GLN A 42 -2.08 -13.67 8.57
CA GLN A 42 -0.87 -14.42 8.23
C GLN A 42 -0.96 -15.90 8.62
N THR A 43 -1.48 -16.22 9.81
CA THR A 43 -1.54 -17.60 10.29
C THR A 43 -2.45 -18.46 9.43
N ALA A 44 -3.64 -17.95 9.08
CA ALA A 44 -4.58 -18.68 8.24
C ALA A 44 -4.06 -18.84 6.80
N TRP A 45 -3.45 -17.79 6.26
CA TRP A 45 -2.83 -17.83 4.93
C TRP A 45 -1.68 -18.85 4.85
N ALA A 46 -0.81 -18.87 5.86
CA ALA A 46 0.31 -19.79 5.92
C ALA A 46 -0.13 -21.27 6.04
N ALA A 47 -1.30 -21.52 6.62
CA ALA A 47 -1.84 -22.87 6.83
C ALA A 47 -2.49 -23.50 5.58
N LEU A 48 -2.73 -22.74 4.51
CA LEU A 48 -3.25 -23.28 3.24
C LEU A 48 -2.32 -24.36 2.66
N ALA A 49 -2.74 -25.14 1.66
CA ALA A 49 -1.79 -25.94 0.88
C ALA A 49 -1.04 -25.02 -0.11
N PRO A 50 0.21 -25.32 -0.52
CA PRO A 50 0.95 -24.48 -1.46
C PRO A 50 0.16 -24.15 -2.75
N GLY A 51 -0.57 -25.12 -3.29
CA GLY A 51 -1.40 -24.92 -4.49
C GLY A 51 -2.59 -23.99 -4.28
N ASP A 52 -3.10 -23.87 -3.05
CA ASP A 52 -4.23 -22.99 -2.73
C ASP A 52 -3.81 -21.53 -2.51
N ARG A 53 -2.50 -21.25 -2.37
CA ARG A 53 -1.95 -19.92 -2.10
C ARG A 53 -0.94 -19.42 -3.15
N ALA A 54 -0.78 -20.15 -4.25
CA ALA A 54 0.16 -19.84 -5.33
C ALA A 54 -0.43 -18.85 -6.34
#